data_AF-A0A7X7R0Y5-F1
#
_entry.id   AF-A0A7X7R0Y5-F1
#
_cell.length_a   1.000
_cell.length_b   1.000
_cell.length_c   1.000
_cell.angle_alpha   90.00
_cell.angle_beta   90.00
_cell.angle_gamma   90.00
#
_symmetry.space_group_name_H-M   'P 1'
#
loop_
_entity.id
_entity.type
_entity.pdbx_description
1 polymer ?
#
loop_
_entity_poly.entity_id
_entity_poly.type
_entity_poly.pdbx_seq_one_letter_code
_entity_poly.pdbx_strand_id
1 'polypeptide(L)'
;MDTEDNIKDFDPSGVGNVNNTIFGLPFTVEKAQTIIIPVPWDVTVSNQDGTCNGPEAVFDASFQIDLFDAFAENAWKQGIAMEDISFSLIEKNTKNRKKAVRYIEFIEEGGNVDENEEMLQ
;
A
#
# COMPACT_ATOMS: atom_id res chain seq x y z
N MET A 1 -4.54 -14.93 -22.29
CA MET A 1 -5.48 -13.80 -22.36
C MET A 1 -4.65 -12.54 -22.21
N ASP A 2 -4.36 -11.94 -23.34
CA ASP A 2 -3.48 -10.79 -23.47
C ASP A 2 -4.19 -9.53 -22.97
N THR A 3 -3.42 -8.48 -22.69
CA THR A 3 -3.87 -7.19 -22.17
C THR A 3 -5.03 -6.60 -22.99
N GLU A 4 -5.08 -6.88 -24.30
CA GLU A 4 -6.14 -6.42 -25.20
C GLU A 4 -7.50 -7.10 -24.97
N ASP A 5 -7.54 -8.39 -24.58
CA ASP A 5 -8.81 -9.10 -24.37
C ASP A 5 -9.51 -8.63 -23.09
N ASN A 6 -8.75 -8.27 -22.06
CA ASN A 6 -9.30 -7.78 -20.79
C ASN A 6 -9.94 -6.38 -20.90
N ILE A 7 -9.52 -5.58 -21.90
CA ILE A 7 -9.99 -4.19 -22.09
C ILE A 7 -11.26 -4.13 -22.94
N LYS A 8 -11.47 -5.08 -23.87
CA LYS A 8 -12.58 -5.03 -24.84
C LYS A 8 -13.96 -4.91 -24.20
N ASP A 9 -14.17 -5.58 -23.08
CA ASP A 9 -15.47 -5.63 -22.39
C ASP A 9 -15.52 -4.75 -21.13
N PHE A 10 -14.46 -3.97 -20.86
CA PHE A 10 -14.39 -3.13 -19.67
C PHE A 10 -15.06 -1.77 -19.90
N ASP A 11 -16.02 -1.42 -19.04
CA ASP A 11 -16.67 -0.10 -19.01
C ASP A 11 -15.96 0.82 -18.00
N PRO A 12 -15.13 1.78 -18.45
CA PRO A 12 -14.41 2.69 -17.56
C PRO A 12 -15.31 3.74 -16.91
N SER A 13 -16.56 3.91 -17.36
CA SER A 13 -17.56 4.80 -16.76
C SER A 13 -18.51 4.06 -15.82
N GLY A 14 -18.36 2.74 -15.71
CA GLY A 14 -19.14 1.89 -14.83
C GLY A 14 -18.69 1.95 -13.37
N VAL A 15 -19.38 1.22 -12.51
CA VAL A 15 -18.98 1.05 -11.11
C VAL A 15 -17.72 0.17 -11.04
N GLY A 16 -16.72 0.58 -10.26
CA GLY A 16 -15.50 -0.20 -10.03
C GLY A 16 -15.81 -1.60 -9.50
N ASN A 17 -15.28 -2.64 -10.15
CA ASN A 17 -15.45 -4.03 -9.72
C ASN A 17 -14.47 -4.35 -8.57
N VAL A 18 -15.00 -4.61 -7.37
CA VAL A 18 -14.20 -4.92 -6.18
C VAL A 18 -13.45 -6.26 -6.24
N ASN A 19 -13.79 -7.14 -7.19
CA ASN A 19 -13.07 -8.39 -7.42
C ASN A 19 -11.84 -8.22 -8.31
N ASN A 20 -11.62 -7.01 -8.84
CA ASN A 20 -10.47 -6.66 -9.65
C ASN A 20 -9.35 -6.07 -8.78
N THR A 21 -8.22 -5.72 -9.41
CA THR A 21 -7.12 -5.02 -8.74
C THR A 21 -7.47 -3.54 -8.46
N ILE A 22 -6.47 -2.76 -8.05
CA ILE A 22 -6.60 -1.33 -7.76
C ILE A 22 -7.34 -0.57 -8.88
N PHE A 23 -8.18 0.38 -8.49
CA PHE A 23 -9.09 1.14 -9.37
C PHE A 23 -10.15 0.29 -10.09
N GLY A 24 -10.34 -0.98 -9.69
CA GLY A 24 -11.28 -1.89 -10.34
C GLY A 24 -10.85 -2.35 -11.73
N LEU A 25 -9.57 -2.20 -12.09
CA LEU A 25 -9.09 -2.48 -13.44
C LEU A 25 -8.94 -3.99 -13.71
N PRO A 26 -9.21 -4.46 -14.94
CA PRO A 26 -9.24 -5.88 -15.26
C PRO A 26 -7.83 -6.43 -15.56
N PHE A 27 -6.84 -6.14 -14.72
CA PHE A 27 -5.46 -6.61 -14.90
C PHE A 27 -5.00 -7.52 -13.76
N THR A 28 -3.99 -8.33 -14.06
CA THR A 28 -3.25 -9.10 -13.06
C THR A 28 -1.84 -8.54 -12.95
N VAL A 29 -1.17 -8.77 -11.82
CA VAL A 29 0.20 -8.31 -11.58
C VAL A 29 1.16 -8.79 -12.67
N GLU A 30 0.99 -10.02 -13.17
CA GLU A 30 1.89 -10.63 -14.16
C GLU A 30 1.79 -10.00 -15.55
N LYS A 31 0.69 -9.30 -15.83
CA LYS A 31 0.41 -8.72 -17.16
C LYS A 31 0.34 -7.19 -17.15
N ALA A 32 0.36 -6.58 -15.98
CA ALA A 32 0.37 -5.14 -15.83
C ALA A 32 1.73 -4.57 -16.27
N GLN A 33 1.72 -3.43 -16.96
CA GLN A 33 2.95 -2.71 -17.25
C GLN A 33 3.42 -1.88 -16.06
N THR A 34 2.48 -1.48 -15.19
CA THR A 34 2.75 -0.76 -13.96
C THR A 34 2.22 -1.57 -12.78
N ILE A 35 3.12 -1.90 -11.85
CA ILE A 35 2.81 -2.65 -10.63
C ILE A 35 3.00 -1.74 -9.43
N ILE A 36 1.97 -1.65 -8.59
CA ILE A 36 1.99 -0.94 -7.31
C ILE A 36 2.30 -1.97 -6.21
N ILE A 37 3.37 -1.72 -5.45
CA ILE A 37 3.78 -2.59 -4.35
C ILE A 37 3.33 -1.94 -3.04
N PRO A 38 2.34 -2.49 -2.33
CA PRO A 38 1.90 -1.96 -1.05
C PRO A 38 2.89 -2.30 0.07
N VAL A 39 3.34 -1.29 0.81
CA VAL A 39 4.24 -1.47 1.95
C VAL A 39 3.56 -0.97 3.23
N PRO A 40 2.92 -1.86 4.02
CA PRO A 40 2.22 -1.48 5.24
C PRO A 40 3.21 -1.28 6.40
N TRP A 41 3.96 -0.17 6.37
CA TRP A 41 5.07 0.09 7.29
C TRP A 41 5.04 1.49 7.89
N ASP A 42 5.25 1.57 9.20
CA ASP A 42 5.38 2.82 9.94
C ASP A 42 6.30 2.74 11.17
N VAL A 43 7.15 1.70 11.27
CA VAL A 43 8.06 1.51 12.42
C VAL A 43 8.88 2.76 12.77
N THR A 44 9.31 3.52 11.77
CA THR A 44 10.22 4.67 11.91
C THR A 44 9.52 5.99 12.25
N VAL A 45 8.20 6.02 12.38
CA VAL A 45 7.49 7.26 12.72
C VAL A 45 7.77 7.63 14.18
N SER A 46 8.18 8.88 14.39
CA SER A 46 8.51 9.43 15.71
C SER A 46 7.39 10.31 16.30
N ASN A 47 6.25 10.37 15.63
CA ASN A 47 5.07 11.11 16.06
C ASN A 47 3.86 10.16 15.93
N GLN A 48 2.78 10.60 15.30
CA GLN A 48 1.59 9.78 15.08
C GLN A 48 1.87 8.62 14.13
N ASP A 49 1.35 7.45 14.50
CA ASP A 49 1.37 6.23 13.70
C ASP A 49 0.12 6.08 12.83
N GLY A 50 0.06 4.98 12.08
CA GLY A 50 -1.09 4.61 11.26
C GLY A 50 -0.83 4.68 9.76
N THR A 51 0.35 5.15 9.30
CA THR A 51 0.69 5.10 7.87
C THR A 51 0.82 3.67 7.35
N CYS A 52 1.01 2.67 8.23
CA CYS A 52 0.95 1.25 7.86
C CYS A 52 -0.42 0.81 7.34
N ASN A 53 -1.51 1.51 7.71
CA ASN A 53 -2.87 1.26 7.21
C ASN A 53 -3.12 1.91 5.84
N GLY A 54 -2.19 2.77 5.38
CA GLY A 54 -2.31 3.52 4.15
C GLY A 54 -2.57 2.66 2.91
N PRO A 55 -1.83 1.55 2.68
CA PRO A 55 -2.05 0.71 1.51
C PRO A 55 -3.47 0.12 1.41
N GLU A 56 -4.03 -0.35 2.53
CA GLU A 56 -5.40 -0.89 2.57
C GLU A 56 -6.42 0.22 2.32
N ALA A 57 -6.27 1.36 3.00
CA ALA A 57 -7.15 2.51 2.81
C ALA A 57 -7.13 3.05 1.36
N VAL A 58 -5.97 3.07 0.72
CA VAL A 58 -5.83 3.46 -0.70
C VAL A 58 -6.53 2.45 -1.60
N PHE A 59 -6.34 1.15 -1.38
CA PHE A 59 -7.00 0.12 -2.17
C PHE A 59 -8.53 0.22 -2.07
N ASP A 60 -9.06 0.30 -0.86
CA ASP A 60 -10.51 0.39 -0.60
C ASP A 60 -11.14 1.64 -1.23
N ALA A 61 -10.45 2.78 -1.16
CA ALA A 61 -10.93 4.02 -1.77
C ALA A 61 -10.78 4.04 -3.30
N SER A 62 -9.87 3.24 -3.86
CA SER A 62 -9.47 3.31 -5.28
C SER A 62 -10.64 3.08 -6.25
N PHE A 63 -11.66 2.30 -5.86
CA PHE A 63 -12.83 1.99 -6.69
C PHE A 63 -13.77 3.17 -6.94
N GLN A 64 -13.58 4.29 -6.22
CA GLN A 64 -14.39 5.50 -6.35
C GLN A 64 -13.77 6.53 -7.31
N ILE A 65 -12.56 6.27 -7.83
CA ILE A 65 -11.81 7.21 -8.66
C ILE A 65 -12.28 7.10 -10.13
N ASP A 66 -12.44 8.26 -10.78
CA ASP A 66 -12.66 8.34 -12.22
C ASP A 66 -11.34 8.05 -12.97
N LEU A 67 -11.41 7.18 -13.98
CA LEU A 67 -10.26 6.78 -14.79
C LEU A 67 -9.91 7.78 -15.91
N PHE A 68 -10.75 8.79 -16.14
CA PHE A 68 -10.49 9.84 -17.13
C PHE A 68 -9.47 10.86 -16.63
N ASP A 69 -8.40 11.05 -17.42
CA ASP A 69 -7.40 12.11 -17.22
C ASP A 69 -7.18 12.86 -18.54
N ALA A 70 -7.37 14.18 -18.54
CA ALA A 70 -7.24 15.04 -19.72
C ALA A 70 -5.79 15.19 -20.22
N PHE A 71 -4.80 14.98 -19.36
CA PHE A 71 -3.38 15.05 -19.69
C PHE A 71 -2.79 13.67 -20.01
N ALA A 72 -3.48 12.59 -19.61
CA ALA A 72 -3.06 11.21 -19.80
C ALA A 72 -4.22 10.36 -20.34
N GLU A 73 -4.67 10.68 -21.55
CA GLU A 73 -5.78 9.99 -22.18
C GLU A 73 -5.51 8.48 -22.25
N ASN A 74 -6.47 7.66 -21.82
CA ASN A 74 -6.37 6.20 -21.81
C ASN A 74 -5.24 5.62 -20.94
N ALA A 75 -4.68 6.36 -19.98
CA ALA A 75 -3.62 5.86 -19.09
C ALA A 75 -3.99 4.54 -18.38
N TRP A 76 -5.26 4.38 -18.00
CA TRP A 76 -5.77 3.15 -17.37
C TRP A 76 -5.62 1.91 -18.28
N LYS A 77 -5.58 2.07 -19.61
CA LYS A 77 -5.38 0.97 -20.57
C LYS A 77 -3.95 0.44 -20.59
N GLN A 78 -2.99 1.15 -19.99
CA GLN A 78 -1.59 0.72 -19.93
C GLN A 78 -1.37 -0.50 -19.01
N GLY A 79 -2.39 -0.91 -18.25
CA GLY A 79 -2.28 -2.06 -17.35
C GLY A 79 -1.65 -1.66 -16.03
N ILE A 80 -2.48 -1.30 -15.06
CA ILE A 80 -2.08 -1.00 -13.69
C ILE A 80 -2.65 -2.10 -12.79
N ALA A 81 -1.80 -2.68 -11.95
CA ALA A 81 -2.21 -3.62 -10.92
C ALA A 81 -1.47 -3.33 -9.62
N MET A 82 -2.07 -3.72 -8.50
CA MET A 82 -1.47 -3.69 -7.17
C MET A 82 -1.23 -5.13 -6.70
N GLU A 83 -0.06 -5.39 -6.12
CA GLU A 83 0.21 -6.65 -5.42
C GLU A 83 -0.64 -6.78 -4.15
N ASP A 84 -0.81 -8.01 -3.66
CA ASP A 84 -1.45 -8.24 -2.37
C ASP A 84 -0.65 -7.60 -1.22
N ILE A 85 -1.37 -7.07 -0.23
CA ILE A 85 -0.73 -6.55 0.98
C ILE A 85 -0.08 -7.70 1.75
N SER A 86 1.25 -7.65 1.88
CA SER A 86 2.00 -8.74 2.51
C SER A 86 1.70 -8.87 4.00
N PHE A 87 1.04 -9.96 4.38
CA PHE A 87 0.84 -10.32 5.79
C PHE A 87 2.15 -10.38 6.58
N SER A 88 3.23 -10.89 5.97
CA SER A 88 4.54 -10.95 6.61
C SER A 88 5.13 -9.56 6.93
N LEU A 89 4.81 -8.53 6.13
CA LEU A 89 5.20 -7.15 6.41
C LEU A 89 4.36 -6.56 7.52
N ILE A 90 3.05 -6.85 7.57
CA ILE A 90 2.17 -6.42 8.67
C ILE A 90 2.67 -6.98 10.00
N GLU A 91 3.02 -8.27 10.05
CA GLU A 91 3.58 -8.91 11.25
C GLU A 91 4.92 -8.28 11.67
N LYS A 92 5.82 -8.05 10.72
CA LYS A 92 7.11 -7.39 10.98
C LYS A 92 6.91 -5.96 11.47
N ASN A 93 6.02 -5.20 10.86
CA ASN A 93 5.67 -3.85 11.27
C ASN A 93 5.15 -3.87 12.72
N THR A 94 4.16 -4.69 13.01
CA THR A 94 3.56 -4.82 14.35
C THR A 94 4.60 -5.17 15.42
N LYS A 95 5.50 -6.11 15.12
CA LYS A 95 6.55 -6.52 16.04
C LYS A 95 7.56 -5.39 16.29
N ASN A 96 8.07 -4.79 15.22
CA ASN A 96 9.13 -3.79 15.32
C ASN A 96 8.60 -2.44 15.81
N ARG A 97 7.34 -2.10 15.53
CA ARG A 97 6.70 -0.88 16.01
C ARG A 97 6.64 -0.86 17.54
N LYS A 98 6.35 -1.99 18.19
CA LYS A 98 6.39 -2.11 19.65
C LYS A 98 7.77 -1.78 20.22
N LYS A 99 8.84 -2.28 19.58
CA LYS A 99 10.23 -1.95 19.96
C LYS A 99 10.53 -0.47 19.74
N ALA A 100 10.13 0.08 18.59
CA ALA A 100 10.39 1.47 18.23
C ALA A 100 9.68 2.44 19.17
N VAL A 101 8.41 2.19 19.52
CA VAL A 101 7.68 3.01 20.51
C VAL A 101 8.40 3.01 21.84
N ARG A 102 8.78 1.83 22.34
CA ARG A 102 9.51 1.71 23.61
C ARG A 102 10.85 2.47 23.59
N TYR A 103 11.57 2.38 22.48
CA TYR A 103 12.83 3.09 22.28
C TYR A 103 12.65 4.62 22.26
N ILE A 104 11.63 5.11 21.56
CA ILE A 104 11.30 6.53 21.48
C ILE A 104 10.92 7.06 22.87
N GLU A 105 9.99 6.39 23.56
CA GLU A 105 9.55 6.77 24.92
C GLU A 105 10.74 6.85 25.90
N PHE A 106 11.65 5.87 25.85
CA PHE A 106 12.82 5.84 26.72
C PHE A 106 13.74 7.06 26.50
N ILE A 107 13.97 7.46 25.25
CA ILE A 107 14.78 8.64 24.93
C ILE A 107 14.04 9.93 25.31
N GLU A 108 12.73 10.00 25.08
CA GLU A 108 11.89 11.16 25.44
C GLU A 108 11.85 11.40 26.96
N GLU A 109 11.92 10.35 27.76
CA GLU A 109 12.04 10.41 29.22
C GLU A 109 13.47 10.77 29.72
N GLY A 110 14.43 10.95 28.80
CA GLY A 110 15.82 11.32 29.11
C GLY A 110 16.74 10.13 29.36
N GLY A 111 16.33 8.92 28.96
CA GLY A 111 17.13 7.70 29.09
C GLY A 111 18.38 7.71 28.21
N ASN A 112 19.49 7.17 28.73
CA ASN A 112 20.71 6.92 27.98
C ASN A 112 20.69 5.50 27.41
N VAL A 113 20.63 5.35 26.09
CA VAL A 113 20.53 4.05 25.40
C VAL A 113 21.78 3.18 25.60
N ASP A 114 22.94 3.80 25.82
CA ASP A 114 24.19 3.07 26.07
C ASP A 114 24.20 2.37 27.44
N GLU A 115 23.31 2.77 28.35
CA GLU A 115 23.18 2.24 29.71
C GLU A 115 22.05 1.20 29.84
N ASN A 116 21.33 0.90 28.75
CA ASN A 116 20.19 -0.02 28.75
C ASN A 116 20.33 -1.08 27.63
N GLU A 117 20.71 -2.30 28.02
CA GLU A 117 20.88 -3.44 27.09
C GLU A 117 19.63 -3.78 26.27
N GLU A 118 18.43 -3.50 26.79
CA GLU A 118 17.17 -3.73 26.07
C GLU A 118 17.05 -2.80 24.86
N MET A 119 17.54 -1.56 24.97
CA MET A 119 17.48 -0.55 23.90
C MET A 119 18.53 -0.79 22.80
N LEU A 120 19.46 -1.72 23.01
CA LEU A 120 20.52 -2.09 22.08
C LEU A 120 20.17 -3.33 21.21
N GLN A 121 18.98 -3.94 21.39
CA GLN A 121 18.55 -5.22 20.77
C GLN A 121 17.33 -5.13 19.82
#